data_AF-A0A1Y2S983-F1
#
_entry.id   AF-A0A1Y2S983-F1
#
_cell.length_a   1.000
_cell.length_b   1.000
_cell.length_c   1.000
_cell.angle_alpha   90.00
_cell.angle_beta   90.00
_cell.angle_gamma   90.00
#
_symmetry.space_group_name_H-M   'P 1'
#
loop_
_entity.id
_entity.type
_entity.pdbx_description
1 polymer ?
#
loop_
_entity_poly.entity_id
_entity_poly.type
_entity_poly.pdbx_seq_one_letter_code
_entity_poly.pdbx_strand_id
1 'polypeptide(L)'
;MKLVKTKKSNLPVTEAPTMTSLEMVDYINADRKAKAEAEGLTFPCKKYKKLRHSDFTKKVPKVLGEGYAKNFSHPIKNQQNGEIYPGYKFPKREACLMAMSYSYELQAQVFDHMTELEGSKDINLMDLSGLTDLTIRQMQDRVAQAEKFSFAEHGQKGSNLMTLRKKEKKAIKKAEQLVKDLIQFKLCDLGDFPDGEEPA
;
A
#
# COMPACT_ATOMS: atom_id res chain seq x y z
N MET A 1 40.78 -22.25 5.30
CA MET A 1 39.66 -21.30 5.45
C MET A 1 38.38 -21.98 4.98
N LYS A 2 37.36 -22.12 5.83
CA LYS A 2 36.09 -22.77 5.47
C LYS A 2 35.12 -21.71 4.96
N LEU A 3 34.64 -21.87 3.73
CA LEU A 3 33.60 -21.05 3.11
C LEU A 3 32.28 -21.21 3.88
N VAL A 4 31.84 -20.12 4.52
CA VAL A 4 30.51 -20.02 5.13
C VAL A 4 29.49 -19.85 4.01
N LYS A 5 28.63 -20.85 3.80
CA LYS A 5 27.50 -20.76 2.88
C LYS A 5 26.44 -19.86 3.51
N THR A 6 26.27 -18.65 3.00
CA THR A 6 25.19 -17.74 3.38
C THR A 6 23.86 -18.31 2.90
N LYS A 7 22.99 -18.65 3.85
CA LYS A 7 21.62 -19.09 3.62
C LYS A 7 20.82 -17.84 3.21
N LYS A 8 20.33 -17.77 1.97
CA LYS A 8 19.40 -16.73 1.52
C LYS A 8 18.18 -16.72 2.45
N SER A 9 18.08 -15.73 3.33
CA SER A 9 16.86 -15.45 4.07
C SER A 9 15.88 -14.76 3.12
N ASN A 10 14.84 -15.47 2.70
CA ASN A 10 13.69 -14.84 2.04
C ASN A 10 13.08 -13.83 3.03
N LEU A 11 13.16 -12.55 2.68
CA LEU A 11 12.37 -11.50 3.32
C LEU A 11 10.88 -11.85 3.18
N PRO A 12 10.04 -11.55 4.19
CA PRO A 12 8.60 -11.74 4.05
C PRO A 12 8.10 -10.78 2.98
N VAL A 13 7.74 -11.33 1.82
CA VAL A 13 7.00 -10.59 0.80
C VAL A 13 5.72 -10.14 1.50
N THR A 14 5.51 -8.83 1.61
CA THR A 14 4.25 -8.24 2.03
C THR A 14 3.15 -8.82 1.13
N GLU A 15 2.37 -9.77 1.66
CA GLU A 15 1.34 -10.43 0.86
C GLU A 15 0.30 -9.40 0.46
N ALA A 16 0.21 -9.15 -0.86
CA ALA A 16 -0.82 -8.29 -1.43
C ALA A 16 -2.20 -8.68 -0.88
N PRO A 17 -3.09 -7.71 -0.62
CA PRO A 17 -4.43 -8.02 -0.15
C PRO A 17 -5.13 -8.92 -1.18
N THR A 18 -5.69 -10.01 -0.67
CA THR A 18 -6.39 -11.01 -1.48
C THR A 18 -7.75 -11.28 -0.87
N MET A 19 -8.74 -11.56 -1.70
CA MET A 19 -10.08 -11.97 -1.29
C MET A 19 -10.38 -13.40 -1.71
N THR A 20 -11.00 -14.16 -0.82
CA THR A 20 -11.44 -15.51 -1.13
C THR A 20 -12.76 -15.51 -1.92
N SER A 21 -12.96 -16.58 -2.69
CA SER A 21 -14.22 -16.81 -3.40
C SER A 21 -15.45 -16.92 -2.49
N LEU A 22 -15.29 -17.29 -1.21
CA LEU A 22 -16.40 -17.29 -0.24
C LEU A 22 -16.76 -15.86 0.16
N GLU A 23 -15.77 -15.07 0.55
CA GLU A 23 -15.98 -13.65 0.89
C GLU A 23 -16.65 -12.92 -0.28
N MET A 24 -16.19 -13.13 -1.52
CA MET A 24 -16.82 -12.56 -2.71
C MET A 24 -18.30 -12.91 -2.83
N VAL A 25 -18.68 -14.17 -2.56
CA VAL A 25 -20.07 -14.62 -2.61
C VAL A 25 -20.91 -13.94 -1.52
N ASP A 26 -20.35 -13.73 -0.34
CA ASP A 26 -21.03 -13.04 0.76
C ASP A 26 -21.26 -11.57 0.42
N TYR A 27 -20.26 -10.87 -0.12
CA TYR A 27 -20.42 -9.49 -0.63
C TYR A 27 -21.49 -9.39 -1.72
N ILE A 28 -21.48 -10.31 -2.69
CA ILE A 28 -22.49 -10.33 -3.76
C ILE A 28 -23.90 -10.57 -3.19
N ASN A 29 -24.03 -11.47 -2.22
CA ASN A 29 -25.32 -11.75 -1.58
C ASN A 29 -25.79 -10.58 -0.71
N ALA A 30 -24.87 -9.86 -0.06
CA ALA A 30 -25.16 -8.65 0.71
C ALA A 30 -25.66 -7.53 -0.21
N ASP A 31 -25.01 -7.27 -1.35
CA ASP A 31 -25.46 -6.28 -2.35
C ASP A 31 -26.87 -6.63 -2.89
N ARG A 32 -27.10 -7.91 -3.22
CA ARG A 32 -28.41 -8.39 -3.67
C ARG A 32 -29.49 -8.25 -2.60
N LYS A 33 -29.14 -8.48 -1.34
CA LYS A 33 -30.06 -8.29 -0.21
C LYS A 33 -30.40 -6.82 -0.02
N ALA A 34 -29.41 -5.93 -0.03
CA ALA A 34 -29.60 -4.49 0.06
C ALA A 34 -30.51 -3.96 -1.07
N LYS A 35 -30.30 -4.44 -2.30
CA LYS A 35 -31.16 -4.10 -3.45
C LYS A 35 -32.57 -4.64 -3.33
N ALA A 36 -32.75 -5.84 -2.80
CA ALA A 36 -34.08 -6.39 -2.53
C ALA A 36 -34.82 -5.54 -1.48
N GLU A 37 -34.15 -5.20 -0.38
CA GLU A 37 -34.72 -4.39 0.71
C GLU A 37 -35.05 -2.96 0.25
N ALA A 38 -34.19 -2.35 -0.57
CA ALA A 38 -34.44 -1.03 -1.18
C ALA A 38 -35.70 -1.02 -2.08
N GLU A 39 -36.02 -2.16 -2.71
CA GLU A 39 -37.24 -2.36 -3.50
C GLU A 39 -38.43 -2.86 -2.67
N GLY A 40 -38.28 -3.03 -1.35
CA GLY A 40 -39.32 -3.55 -0.46
C GLY A 40 -39.58 -5.06 -0.62
N LEU A 41 -38.68 -5.80 -1.25
CA LEU A 41 -38.78 -7.24 -1.49
C LEU A 41 -38.02 -8.03 -0.42
N THR A 42 -38.52 -9.22 -0.07
CA THR A 42 -37.83 -10.14 0.84
C THR A 42 -36.74 -10.93 0.11
N PHE A 43 -35.52 -10.98 0.66
CA PHE A 43 -34.44 -11.78 0.12
C PHE A 43 -34.46 -13.21 0.70
N PRO A 44 -34.33 -14.27 -0.11
CA PRO A 44 -34.15 -14.29 -1.57
C PRO A 44 -35.48 -14.20 -2.35
N CYS A 45 -35.50 -13.39 -3.42
CA CYS A 45 -36.66 -13.23 -4.31
C CYS A 45 -36.37 -13.68 -5.75
N LYS A 46 -37.41 -13.68 -6.61
CA LYS A 46 -37.27 -14.07 -8.04
C LYS A 46 -36.28 -13.16 -8.78
N LYS A 47 -36.21 -11.88 -8.42
CA LYS A 47 -35.31 -10.87 -8.98
C LYS A 47 -33.89 -10.99 -8.41
N TYR A 48 -33.77 -11.18 -7.10
CA TYR A 48 -32.49 -11.31 -6.37
C TYR A 48 -32.35 -12.70 -5.74
N LYS A 49 -31.85 -13.65 -6.53
CA LYS A 49 -31.58 -15.02 -6.07
C LYS A 49 -30.29 -15.07 -5.24
N LYS A 50 -30.28 -15.92 -4.20
CA LYS A 50 -29.06 -16.22 -3.44
C LYS A 50 -28.03 -16.92 -4.35
N LEU A 51 -26.83 -16.35 -4.43
CA LEU A 51 -25.71 -16.93 -5.14
C LEU A 51 -25.08 -18.03 -4.28
N ARG A 52 -24.89 -19.22 -4.86
CA ARG A 52 -24.12 -20.31 -4.24
C ARG A 52 -22.68 -20.25 -4.70
N HIS A 53 -21.76 -20.69 -3.84
CA HIS A 53 -20.33 -20.78 -4.17
C HIS A 53 -20.04 -21.67 -5.39
N SER A 54 -20.79 -22.76 -5.56
CA SER A 54 -20.71 -23.62 -6.75
C SER A 54 -21.05 -22.92 -8.07
N ASP A 55 -21.91 -21.91 -8.05
CA ASP A 55 -22.29 -21.18 -9.26
C ASP A 55 -21.32 -20.04 -9.53
N PHE A 56 -20.77 -19.45 -8.47
CA PHE A 56 -19.68 -18.48 -8.57
C PHE A 56 -18.43 -19.13 -9.18
N THR A 57 -18.01 -20.30 -8.69
CA THR A 57 -16.82 -21.03 -9.18
C THR A 57 -16.93 -21.43 -10.65
N LYS A 58 -18.13 -21.73 -11.15
CA LYS A 58 -18.39 -21.98 -12.59
C LYS A 58 -18.26 -20.71 -13.46
N LYS A 59 -18.46 -19.53 -12.87
CA LYS A 59 -18.37 -18.25 -13.56
C LYS A 59 -16.93 -17.74 -13.65
N VAL A 60 -16.08 -18.10 -12.70
CA VAL A 60 -14.67 -17.64 -12.63
C VAL A 60 -13.90 -17.92 -13.94
N PRO A 61 -13.90 -19.14 -14.51
CA PRO A 61 -13.25 -19.41 -15.79
C PRO A 61 -13.84 -18.63 -16.97
N LYS A 62 -15.13 -18.27 -16.92
CA LYS A 62 -15.79 -17.52 -17.98
C LYS A 62 -15.41 -16.04 -17.99
N VAL A 63 -15.13 -15.47 -16.81
CA VAL A 63 -14.77 -14.05 -16.66
C VAL A 63 -13.28 -13.84 -16.81
N LEU A 64 -12.47 -14.72 -16.21
CA LEU A 64 -11.00 -14.59 -16.20
C LEU A 64 -10.30 -15.36 -17.32
N GLY A 65 -10.99 -16.30 -17.97
CA GLY A 65 -10.41 -17.25 -18.93
C GLY A 65 -9.98 -18.55 -18.26
N GLU A 66 -10.18 -19.69 -18.95
CA GLU A 66 -9.98 -21.03 -18.40
C GLU A 66 -8.54 -21.32 -17.95
N GLY A 67 -7.54 -20.80 -18.68
CA GLY A 67 -6.14 -20.94 -18.32
C GLY A 67 -5.73 -20.06 -17.14
N TYR A 68 -6.24 -18.83 -17.09
CA TYR A 68 -5.83 -17.83 -16.10
C TYR A 68 -6.49 -18.08 -14.74
N ALA A 69 -7.75 -18.52 -14.72
CA ALA A 69 -8.46 -18.85 -13.49
C ALA A 69 -7.73 -19.87 -12.61
N LYS A 70 -7.04 -20.85 -13.23
CA LYS A 70 -6.29 -21.89 -12.51
C LYS A 70 -5.16 -21.33 -11.64
N ASN A 71 -4.60 -20.18 -12.00
CA ASN A 71 -3.53 -19.52 -11.24
C ASN A 71 -3.99 -19.04 -9.86
N PHE A 72 -5.30 -18.82 -9.69
CA PHE A 72 -5.91 -18.35 -8.45
C PHE A 72 -6.60 -19.45 -7.66
N SER A 73 -6.47 -20.70 -8.09
CA SER A 73 -7.07 -21.84 -7.40
C SER A 73 -6.48 -21.97 -6.01
N HIS A 74 -7.35 -21.93 -5.00
CA HIS A 74 -6.95 -22.02 -3.59
C HIS A 74 -7.91 -22.95 -2.84
N PRO A 75 -7.43 -24.05 -2.24
CA PRO A 75 -8.27 -24.94 -1.45
C PRO A 75 -8.78 -24.23 -0.20
N ILE A 76 -10.09 -24.23 0.02
CA ILE A 76 -10.71 -23.60 1.18
C ILE A 76 -11.12 -24.71 2.16
N LYS A 77 -10.66 -24.60 3.41
CA LYS A 77 -11.04 -25.50 4.49
C LYS A 77 -12.33 -25.01 5.14
N ASN A 78 -13.33 -25.87 5.21
CA ASN A 78 -14.55 -25.57 5.96
C ASN A 78 -14.25 -25.70 7.47
N GLN A 79 -14.53 -24.65 8.23
CA GLN A 79 -14.30 -24.62 9.68
C GLN A 79 -15.19 -25.61 10.45
N GLN A 80 -16.37 -25.96 9.91
CA GLN A 80 -17.32 -26.84 10.59
C GLN A 80 -16.99 -28.32 10.41
N ASN A 81 -16.57 -28.72 9.20
CA ASN A 81 -16.40 -30.13 8.84
C ASN A 81 -14.94 -30.53 8.59
N GLY A 82 -14.00 -29.57 8.54
CA GLY A 82 -12.60 -29.82 8.17
C GLY A 82 -12.37 -30.19 6.70
N GLU A 83 -13.44 -30.35 5.93
CA GLU A 83 -13.40 -30.71 4.52
C GLU A 83 -12.78 -29.59 3.65
N ILE A 84 -12.04 -30.01 2.62
CA ILE A 84 -11.36 -29.13 1.69
C ILE A 84 -12.20 -29.01 0.41
N TYR A 85 -12.61 -27.79 0.08
CA TYR A 85 -13.36 -27.48 -1.12
C TYR A 85 -12.50 -26.72 -2.14
N PRO A 86 -12.69 -26.94 -3.45
CA PRO A 86 -12.04 -26.15 -4.47
C PRO A 86 -12.57 -24.72 -4.42
N GLY A 87 -11.68 -23.75 -4.20
CA GLY A 87 -12.01 -22.34 -4.17
C GLY A 87 -11.01 -21.51 -4.95
N TYR A 88 -11.15 -20.21 -4.85
CA TYR A 88 -10.22 -19.25 -5.44
C TYR A 88 -9.81 -18.18 -4.44
N LYS A 89 -8.61 -17.65 -4.62
CA LYS A 89 -8.08 -16.50 -3.89
C LYS A 89 -7.64 -15.45 -4.91
N PHE A 90 -8.38 -14.34 -5.00
CA PHE A 90 -8.18 -13.32 -6.02
C PHE A 90 -7.38 -12.14 -5.47
N PRO A 91 -6.40 -11.62 -6.23
CA PRO A 91 -5.86 -10.29 -6.00
C PRO A 91 -6.92 -9.21 -6.29
N LYS A 92 -6.61 -7.96 -5.91
CA LYS A 92 -7.48 -6.78 -6.09
C LYS A 92 -8.08 -6.67 -7.50
N ARG A 93 -7.26 -6.80 -8.55
CA ARG A 93 -7.71 -6.68 -9.96
C ARG A 93 -8.75 -7.74 -10.30
N GLU A 94 -8.48 -9.00 -10.00
CA GLU A 94 -9.34 -10.11 -10.38
C GLU A 94 -10.62 -10.12 -9.54
N ALA A 95 -10.54 -9.75 -8.25
CA ALA A 95 -11.71 -9.54 -7.42
C ALA A 95 -12.62 -8.44 -7.99
N CYS A 96 -12.03 -7.33 -8.46
CA CYS A 96 -12.77 -6.26 -9.13
C CYS A 96 -13.40 -6.73 -10.45
N LEU A 97 -12.67 -7.50 -11.28
CA LEU A 97 -13.22 -8.08 -12.52
C LEU A 97 -14.41 -9.02 -12.23
N MET A 98 -14.29 -9.82 -11.17
CA MET A 98 -15.39 -10.66 -10.72
C MET A 98 -16.59 -9.83 -10.26
N ALA A 99 -16.37 -8.75 -9.50
CA ALA A 99 -17.44 -7.85 -9.05
C ALA A 99 -18.14 -7.12 -10.23
N MET A 100 -17.38 -6.60 -11.20
CA MET A 100 -17.90 -5.98 -12.44
C MET A 100 -18.89 -6.90 -13.17
N SER A 101 -18.62 -8.20 -13.16
CA SER A 101 -19.48 -9.18 -13.84
C SER A 101 -20.88 -9.31 -13.20
N TYR A 102 -21.10 -8.73 -12.02
CA TYR A 102 -22.38 -8.70 -11.31
C TYR A 102 -22.97 -7.29 -11.24
N SER A 103 -22.21 -6.29 -10.80
CA SER A 103 -22.64 -4.89 -10.75
C SER A 103 -21.46 -3.92 -10.59
N TYR A 104 -21.61 -2.70 -11.13
CA TYR A 104 -20.60 -1.65 -11.00
C TYR A 104 -20.51 -1.10 -9.57
N GLU A 105 -21.62 -1.05 -8.84
CA GLU A 105 -21.62 -0.61 -7.44
C GLU A 105 -20.86 -1.57 -6.53
N LEU A 106 -21.02 -2.88 -6.75
CA LEU A 106 -20.26 -3.90 -6.04
C LEU A 106 -18.76 -3.78 -6.34
N GLN A 107 -18.40 -3.41 -7.57
CA GLN A 107 -17.00 -3.18 -7.92
C GLN A 107 -16.39 -2.04 -7.08
N ALA A 108 -17.10 -0.91 -6.91
CA ALA A 108 -16.63 0.20 -6.08
C ALA A 108 -16.41 -0.25 -4.63
N GLN A 109 -17.40 -0.94 -4.04
CA GLN A 109 -17.29 -1.45 -2.66
C GLN A 109 -16.13 -2.43 -2.47
N VAL A 110 -15.95 -3.37 -3.40
CA VAL A 110 -14.84 -4.33 -3.37
C VAL A 110 -13.50 -3.63 -3.54
N PHE A 111 -13.43 -2.63 -4.42
CA PHE A 111 -12.21 -1.85 -4.64
C PHE A 111 -11.83 -1.04 -3.40
N ASP A 112 -12.79 -0.36 -2.77
CA ASP A 112 -12.57 0.42 -1.55
C ASP A 112 -12.10 -0.49 -0.41
N HIS A 113 -12.79 -1.60 -0.17
CA HIS A 113 -12.38 -2.60 0.83
C HIS A 113 -10.96 -3.14 0.59
N MET A 114 -10.63 -3.48 -0.67
CA MET A 114 -9.28 -3.94 -1.00
C MET A 114 -8.23 -2.83 -0.85
N THR A 115 -8.57 -1.58 -1.13
CA THR A 115 -7.67 -0.42 -0.99
C THR A 115 -7.44 -0.06 0.47
N GLU A 116 -8.45 -0.17 1.32
CA GLU A 116 -8.31 0.00 2.77
C GLU A 116 -7.40 -1.08 3.37
N LEU A 117 -7.55 -2.33 2.93
CA LEU A 117 -6.66 -3.43 3.33
C LEU A 117 -5.23 -3.29 2.79
N GLU A 118 -5.06 -2.62 1.64
CA GLU A 118 -3.77 -2.25 1.07
C GLU A 118 -3.13 -1.13 1.88
N GLY A 119 -3.84 0.00 2.05
CA GLY A 119 -3.35 1.17 2.77
C GLY A 119 -3.11 0.94 4.26
N SER A 120 -3.84 0.00 4.89
CA SER A 120 -3.53 -0.44 6.26
C SER A 120 -2.29 -1.33 6.34
N LYS A 121 -1.92 -2.04 5.27
CA LYS A 121 -0.67 -2.82 5.17
C LYS A 121 0.52 -1.97 4.73
N ASP A 122 0.30 -0.90 3.95
CA ASP A 122 1.34 0.04 3.53
C ASP A 122 1.91 0.86 4.67
N ILE A 123 1.26 0.88 5.84
CA ILE A 123 1.88 1.27 7.10
C ILE A 123 2.77 0.11 7.58
N ASN A 124 3.83 -0.18 6.84
CA ASN A 124 4.93 -0.98 7.36
C ASN A 124 5.51 -0.22 8.56
N LEU A 125 5.19 -0.66 9.79
CA LEU A 125 5.77 -0.11 11.02
C LEU A 125 7.31 -0.17 11.03
N MET A 126 7.91 -1.02 10.19
CA MET A 126 9.34 -1.14 9.98
C MET A 126 9.89 -0.32 8.80
N ASP A 127 9.06 0.27 7.95
CA ASP A 127 9.52 1.15 6.87
C ASP A 127 9.69 2.59 7.40
N LEU A 128 10.77 2.79 8.16
CA LEU A 128 11.16 4.11 8.67
C LEU A 128 11.60 5.07 7.54
N SER A 129 11.69 4.63 6.29
CA SER A 129 12.15 5.47 5.17
C SER A 129 11.23 6.68 4.98
N GLY A 130 9.91 6.45 4.96
CA GLY A 130 8.91 7.51 4.87
C GLY A 130 8.93 8.47 6.06
N LEU A 131 9.19 7.97 7.27
CA LEU A 131 9.35 8.82 8.46
C LEU A 131 10.61 9.69 8.35
N THR A 132 11.72 9.14 7.87
CA THR A 132 12.96 9.90 7.66
C THR A 132 12.79 10.99 6.61
N ASP A 133 12.14 10.71 5.48
CA ASP A 133 11.91 11.71 4.42
C ASP A 133 10.96 12.83 4.89
N LEU A 134 9.93 12.48 5.67
CA LEU A 134 9.06 13.46 6.33
C LEU A 134 9.84 14.34 7.31
N THR A 135 10.74 13.76 8.13
CA THR A 135 11.57 14.56 9.04
C THR A 135 12.56 15.47 8.31
N ILE A 136 13.18 15.01 7.22
CA ILE A 136 14.08 15.83 6.40
C ILE A 136 13.33 17.02 5.80
N ARG A 137 12.13 16.78 5.27
CA ARG A 137 11.27 17.82 4.70
C ARG A 137 10.85 18.86 5.75
N GLN A 138 10.45 18.40 6.94
CA GLN A 138 10.10 19.29 8.06
C GLN A 138 11.31 20.14 8.53
N MET A 139 12.51 19.56 8.55
CA MET A 139 13.74 20.30 8.88
C MET A 139 14.04 21.38 7.83
N GLN A 140 13.91 21.06 6.54
CA GLN A 140 14.09 22.04 5.45
C GLN A 140 13.07 23.18 5.53
N ASP A 141 11.79 22.87 5.75
CA ASP A 141 10.73 23.88 5.86
C ASP A 141 10.98 24.81 7.06
N ARG A 142 11.45 24.28 8.19
CA ARG A 142 11.75 25.09 9.38
C ARG A 142 12.96 25.99 9.20
N VAL A 143 14.00 25.51 8.51
CA VAL A 143 15.16 26.32 8.15
C VAL A 143 14.76 27.45 7.20
N ALA A 144 13.98 27.14 6.16
CA ALA A 144 13.48 28.15 5.22
C ALA A 144 12.58 29.20 5.89
N GLN A 145 11.74 28.80 6.85
CA GLN A 145 10.95 29.73 7.66
C GLN A 145 11.81 30.62 8.55
N ALA A 146 12.84 30.06 9.19
CA ALA A 146 13.77 30.83 10.02
C ALA A 146 14.57 31.86 9.19
N GLU A 147 14.96 31.52 7.97
CA GLU A 147 15.58 32.47 7.03
C GLU A 147 14.64 33.61 6.66
N LYS A 148 13.39 33.29 6.30
CA LYS A 148 12.37 34.29 5.96
C LYS A 148 12.08 35.22 7.15
N PHE A 149 12.02 34.67 8.36
CA PHE A 149 11.80 35.44 9.59
C PHE A 149 12.99 36.34 9.94
N SER A 150 14.21 35.81 9.95
CA SER A 150 15.45 36.60 10.13
C SER A 150 15.59 37.67 9.04
N PHE A 151 15.13 37.37 7.82
CA PHE A 151 15.13 38.33 6.73
C PHE A 151 14.17 39.51 6.99
N ALA A 152 12.94 39.22 7.40
CA ALA A 152 11.87 40.20 7.60
C ALA A 152 12.07 41.07 8.85
N GLU A 153 12.40 40.46 10.00
CA GLU A 153 12.48 41.13 11.30
C GLU A 153 13.81 41.85 11.54
N HIS A 154 14.92 41.25 11.08
CA HIS A 154 16.26 41.74 11.36
C HIS A 154 16.99 42.26 10.12
N GLY A 155 16.29 42.42 9.00
CA GLY A 155 16.79 42.98 7.74
C GLY A 155 16.63 44.48 7.56
N GLN A 156 15.96 45.16 8.49
CA GLN A 156 15.79 46.60 8.44
C GLN A 156 17.07 47.33 8.87
N LYS A 157 17.35 48.49 8.25
CA LYS A 157 18.62 49.21 8.40
C LYS A 157 18.81 49.72 9.83
N GLY A 158 19.65 49.03 10.61
CA GLY A 158 20.13 49.46 11.94
C GLY A 158 21.31 48.61 12.41
N SER A 159 22.36 49.23 12.99
CA SER A 159 23.63 48.58 13.33
C SER A 159 23.50 47.34 14.25
N ASN A 160 22.60 47.41 15.25
CA ASN A 160 22.37 46.32 16.20
C ASN A 160 21.59 45.15 15.58
N LEU A 161 20.55 45.43 14.80
CA LEU A 161 19.78 44.41 14.07
C LEU A 161 20.64 43.70 13.02
N MET A 162 21.56 44.43 12.37
CA MET A 162 22.51 43.85 11.42
C MET A 162 23.54 42.94 12.09
N THR A 163 23.93 43.24 13.32
CA THR A 163 24.86 42.38 14.10
C THR A 163 24.16 41.09 14.55
N LEU A 164 22.89 41.19 14.96
CA LEU A 164 22.04 40.03 15.29
C LEU A 164 21.80 39.15 14.07
N ARG A 165 21.44 39.74 12.93
CA ARG A 165 21.28 39.02 11.65
C ARG A 165 22.55 38.29 11.21
N LYS A 166 23.73 38.86 11.42
CA LYS A 166 25.00 38.18 11.10
C LYS A 166 25.21 36.94 11.98
N LYS A 167 24.78 36.96 13.24
CA LYS A 167 24.83 35.80 14.14
C LYS A 167 23.77 34.76 13.75
N GLU A 168 22.55 35.17 13.48
CA GLU A 168 21.46 34.30 13.02
C GLU A 168 21.79 33.61 11.70
N LYS A 169 22.26 34.36 10.70
CA LYS A 169 22.67 33.79 9.41
C LYS A 169 23.80 32.77 9.56
N LYS A 170 24.71 32.95 10.52
CA LYS A 170 25.74 31.94 10.83
C LYS A 170 25.14 30.69 11.46
N ALA A 171 24.13 30.82 12.32
CA ALA A 171 23.44 29.69 12.93
C ALA A 171 22.58 28.92 11.91
N ILE A 172 21.87 29.63 11.04
CA ILE A 172 21.05 29.03 9.98
C ILE A 172 21.93 28.28 8.98
N LYS A 173 23.04 28.86 8.53
CA LYS A 173 24.01 28.15 7.67
C LYS A 173 24.58 26.87 8.29
N LYS A 174 24.80 26.87 9.61
CA LYS A 174 25.22 25.65 10.31
C LYS A 174 24.10 24.60 10.30
N ALA A 175 22.85 25.00 10.51
CA ALA A 175 21.70 24.10 10.44
C ALA A 175 21.49 23.54 9.02
N GLU A 176 21.63 24.36 7.98
CA GLU A 176 21.60 23.92 6.58
C GLU A 176 22.67 22.87 6.27
N GLN A 177 23.90 23.11 6.73
CA GLN A 177 25.00 22.17 6.53
C GLN A 177 24.72 20.83 7.24
N LEU A 178 24.22 20.86 8.47
CA LEU A 178 23.85 19.64 9.20
C LEU A 178 22.74 18.84 8.49
N VAL A 179 21.73 19.51 7.93
CA VAL A 179 20.67 18.86 7.14
C VAL A 179 21.26 18.25 5.86
N LYS A 180 22.19 18.95 5.20
CA LYS A 180 22.86 18.46 3.99
C LYS A 180 23.76 17.24 4.27
N ASP A 181 24.50 17.26 5.37
CA ASP A 181 25.36 16.15 5.79
C ASP A 181 24.51 14.91 6.14
N LEU A 182 23.35 15.11 6.77
CA LEU A 182 22.39 14.04 7.09
C LEU A 182 21.79 13.40 5.84
N ILE A 183 21.48 14.20 4.81
CA ILE A 183 21.05 13.71 3.49
C ILE A 183 22.18 12.94 2.80
N GLN A 184 23.42 13.46 2.84
CA GLN A 184 24.56 12.81 2.20
C GLN A 184 24.89 11.46 2.86
N PHE A 185 24.78 11.37 4.19
CA PHE A 185 24.95 10.11 4.92
C PHE A 185 23.94 9.03 4.48
N LYS A 186 22.71 9.43 4.13
CA LYS A 186 21.68 8.52 3.59
C LYS A 186 21.98 8.05 2.16
N LEU A 187 22.63 8.87 1.33
CA LEU A 187 22.95 8.52 -0.05
C LEU A 187 24.19 7.60 -0.17
N CYS A 188 25.18 7.74 0.71
CA CYS A 188 26.39 6.91 0.68
C CYS A 188 26.16 5.45 1.10
N ASP A 189 25.09 5.12 1.81
CA ASP A 189 24.76 3.76 2.26
C ASP A 189 24.18 2.85 1.15
N LEU A 190 24.03 3.38 -0.08
CA LEU A 190 23.46 2.67 -1.24
C LEU A 190 24.48 2.39 -2.35
N GLY A 191 25.77 2.65 -2.12
CA GLY A 191 26.80 2.65 -3.16
C GLY A 191 27.95 1.67 -2.91
N ASP A 192 27.67 0.36 -2.91
CA ASP A 192 28.70 -0.65 -3.17
C ASP A 192 28.16 -1.64 -4.22
N PHE A 193 28.36 -1.28 -5.49
CA PHE A 193 28.10 -2.18 -6.61
C PHE A 193 29.40 -2.94 -6.91
N PRO A 194 29.37 -4.28 -7.02
CA PRO A 194 30.58 -5.06 -7.24
C PRO A 194 31.27 -4.63 -8.54
N ASP A 195 32.56 -4.30 -8.42
CA ASP A 195 33.43 -3.89 -9.53
C ASP A 195 33.31 -4.88 -10.69
N GLY A 196 32.89 -4.35 -11.84
CA GLY A 196 32.88 -5.10 -13.09
C GLY A 196 34.31 -5.45 -13.49
N GLU A 197 34.58 -6.74 -13.61
CA GLU A 197 35.77 -7.28 -14.27
C GLU A 197 35.92 -6.63 -15.66
N GLU A 198 37.01 -5.89 -15.87
CA GLU A 198 37.44 -5.48 -17.21
C GLU A 198 37.96 -6.72 -17.96
N PRO A 199 37.48 -7.00 -19.18
CA PRO A 199 38.08 -8.04 -20.02
C PRO A 199 39.31 -7.48 -20.73
N ALA A 200 40.47 -8.11 -20.50
CA ALA A 200 41.66 -8.01 -21.33
C ALA A 200 42.09 -9.41 -21.78
#